data_AF-A0A1F7YPC1-F1
#
_entry.id   AF-A0A1F7YPC1-F1
#
_cell.length_a   1.000
_cell.length_b   1.000
_cell.length_c   1.000
_cell.angle_alpha   90.00
_cell.angle_beta   90.00
_cell.angle_gamma   90.00
#
_symmetry.space_group_name_H-M   'P 1'
#
loop_
_entity.id
_entity.type
_entity.pdbx_description
1 polymer ?
#
loop_
_entity_poly.entity_id
_entity_poly.type
_entity_poly.pdbx_seq_one_letter_code
_entity_poly.pdbx_strand_id
1 'polypeptide(L)'
;MDNTPSDPAIETIGTVVANPEVEQQVTVAPVTTPPPRPKRIPRIAVFILPLIAFVVLAAAGGILAYEKFFMTPERVLGQMVQNITKVDSYHFELNVTAAASPSEDFDLMDLFTASGFTLEIEGDTNLSDPDSPKGRADISASYAGISMGPLNTITTGTDVYVRLAQIPFFLSELGSNDIDKIENKWILLNPEGIQEYFDVSVAKDAVPQTVSTTSEFFELFSKHPNLVTLTQEEGATLHDQDMYIYSFEVNKDELVKVLVDSGILDQYEQSGVDKSEIEKMLQEMMDDISIGESKLWIGKRDLLPHRIAISLVLEGSLNSTIGIGLDLSQYNTTATIEPPDDYLMFDQAIELLGFDQQARDSQRRSDLYAITNAIYQYAAEHNGNLPGETSFPIVETCIGSSSECFDLANAGEDTIVPTYIAQIPIDPTVGTKENTGYMISMDENGRVVATAPSSEAVESPITVTR
;
A
#
# COMPACT_ATOMS: atom_id res chain seq x y z
N MET A 1 -6.92 -60.66 -53.38
CA MET A 1 -6.28 -59.46 -52.82
C MET A 1 -5.99 -59.80 -51.35
N ASP A 2 -5.01 -60.64 -51.02
CA ASP A 2 -3.63 -60.76 -51.57
C ASP A 2 -2.85 -59.46 -51.30
N ASN A 3 -1.74 -59.41 -50.53
CA ASN A 3 -1.06 -60.46 -49.73
C ASN A 3 -0.21 -59.84 -48.59
N THR A 4 0.11 -60.62 -47.56
CA THR A 4 1.16 -60.41 -46.51
C THR A 4 2.60 -60.62 -47.06
N PRO A 5 3.72 -60.56 -46.27
CA PRO A 5 4.12 -59.83 -45.06
C PRO A 5 5.57 -59.21 -45.20
N SER A 6 6.31 -59.10 -44.07
CA SER A 6 7.76 -59.42 -43.85
C SER A 6 8.79 -58.30 -43.59
N ASP A 7 9.34 -58.37 -42.37
CA ASP A 7 10.67 -57.93 -41.91
C ASP A 7 11.79 -58.78 -42.56
N PRO A 8 13.04 -58.29 -42.77
CA PRO A 8 14.10 -58.59 -41.78
C PRO A 8 15.21 -57.53 -41.61
N ALA A 9 15.99 -57.69 -40.53
CA ALA A 9 17.21 -56.94 -40.19
C ALA A 9 18.51 -57.44 -40.90
N ILE A 10 19.68 -56.96 -40.41
CA ILE A 10 21.09 -57.21 -40.85
C ILE A 10 21.55 -56.14 -41.88
N GLU A 11 22.68 -55.41 -41.74
CA GLU A 11 24.05 -55.87 -41.44
C GLU A 11 24.96 -54.83 -40.71
N THR A 12 25.96 -55.31 -39.96
CA THR A 12 26.95 -54.50 -39.20
C THR A 12 28.35 -54.47 -39.85
N ILE A 13 28.89 -53.27 -40.09
CA ILE A 13 30.34 -52.96 -40.25
C ILE A 13 30.54 -51.49 -39.82
N GLY A 14 31.55 -51.02 -39.08
CA GLY A 14 32.67 -51.65 -38.37
C GLY A 14 33.43 -50.61 -37.52
N THR A 15 34.30 -51.06 -36.61
CA THR A 15 35.12 -50.24 -35.69
C THR A 15 36.37 -49.60 -36.34
N VAL A 16 37.05 -48.71 -35.58
CA VAL A 16 38.43 -48.13 -35.69
C VAL A 16 38.35 -46.59 -35.72
N VAL A 17 38.59 -45.84 -34.62
CA VAL A 17 39.82 -45.60 -33.80
C VAL A 17 40.62 -44.36 -34.26
N ALA A 18 41.13 -43.64 -33.26
CA ALA A 18 42.18 -42.59 -33.27
C ALA A 18 41.81 -41.16 -33.71
N ASN A 19 41.68 -40.31 -32.68
CA ASN A 19 42.12 -38.91 -32.65
C ASN A 19 43.56 -38.77 -33.20
N PRO A 20 43.90 -37.62 -33.82
CA PRO A 20 44.97 -36.83 -33.21
C PRO A 20 44.67 -35.32 -33.13
N GLU A 21 45.33 -34.68 -32.16
CA GLU A 21 45.32 -33.24 -31.89
C GLU A 21 45.80 -32.38 -33.08
N VAL A 22 45.21 -31.19 -33.27
CA VAL A 22 45.96 -29.95 -33.59
C VAL A 22 45.25 -28.73 -32.96
N GLU A 23 46.00 -28.02 -32.12
CA GLU A 23 45.91 -26.60 -31.69
C GLU A 23 44.55 -25.91 -31.39
N GLN A 24 44.32 -25.64 -30.10
CA GLN A 24 43.46 -24.55 -29.66
C GLN A 24 44.16 -23.19 -29.87
N GLN A 25 43.60 -22.32 -30.72
CA GLN A 25 43.88 -20.88 -30.62
C GLN A 25 42.96 -20.28 -29.55
N VAL A 26 43.56 -19.80 -28.46
CA VAL A 26 42.85 -19.08 -27.39
C VAL A 26 42.51 -17.66 -27.87
N THR A 27 41.35 -17.51 -28.50
CA THR A 27 40.75 -16.20 -28.74
C THR A 27 40.00 -15.78 -27.47
N VAL A 28 40.60 -14.90 -26.67
CA VAL A 28 39.96 -14.36 -25.46
C VAL A 28 38.78 -13.49 -25.89
N ALA A 29 37.56 -14.00 -25.70
CA ALA A 29 36.36 -13.18 -25.83
C ALA A 29 36.41 -12.04 -24.80
N PRO A 30 36.00 -10.81 -25.14
CA PRO A 30 35.86 -9.76 -24.15
C PRO A 30 34.84 -10.22 -23.10
N VAL A 31 35.20 -10.08 -21.82
CA VAL A 31 34.30 -10.37 -20.72
C VAL A 31 33.12 -9.41 -20.84
N THR A 32 31.99 -9.91 -21.35
CA THR A 32 30.72 -9.21 -21.24
C THR A 32 30.37 -9.18 -19.76
N THR A 33 30.57 -8.03 -19.14
CA THR A 33 30.01 -7.75 -17.81
C THR A 33 28.53 -8.09 -17.85
N PRO A 34 27.97 -8.78 -16.83
CA PRO A 34 26.52 -8.94 -16.74
C PRO A 34 25.87 -7.55 -16.82
N PRO A 35 24.66 -7.43 -17.40
CA PRO A 35 23.94 -6.16 -17.39
C PRO A 35 23.89 -5.65 -15.95
N PRO A 36 24.13 -4.35 -15.72
CA PRO A 36 24.07 -3.79 -14.37
C PRO A 36 22.70 -4.13 -13.79
N ARG A 37 22.68 -4.70 -12.56
CA ARG A 37 21.41 -4.93 -11.86
C ARG A 37 20.64 -3.61 -11.86
N PRO A 38 19.33 -3.61 -12.16
CA PRO A 38 18.54 -2.39 -12.04
C PRO A 38 18.73 -1.85 -10.62
N LYS A 39 19.11 -0.57 -10.50
CA LYS A 39 19.17 0.10 -9.21
C LYS A 39 17.76 0.01 -8.63
N ARG A 40 17.57 -0.73 -7.55
CA ARG A 40 16.30 -0.69 -6.81
C ARG A 40 16.13 0.74 -6.31
N ILE A 41 15.09 1.40 -6.78
CA ILE A 41 14.68 2.72 -6.30
C ILE A 41 14.47 2.58 -4.78
N PRO A 42 15.10 3.42 -3.93
CA PRO A 42 14.92 3.34 -2.49
C PRO A 42 13.44 3.61 -2.15
N ARG A 43 12.90 2.90 -1.14
CA ARG A 43 11.48 3.02 -0.69
C ARG A 43 11.03 4.46 -0.41
N ILE A 44 11.99 5.35 -0.18
CA ILE A 44 11.83 6.79 0.03
C ILE A 44 11.25 7.52 -1.20
N ALA A 45 11.57 7.11 -2.44
CA ALA A 45 11.12 7.81 -3.64
C ALA A 45 9.59 7.74 -3.88
N VAL A 46 8.93 6.68 -3.41
CA VAL A 46 7.47 6.50 -3.54
C VAL A 46 6.70 7.60 -2.79
N PHE A 47 7.24 8.06 -1.66
CA PHE A 47 6.67 9.16 -0.89
C PHE A 47 7.06 10.54 -1.44
N ILE A 48 8.20 10.65 -2.12
CA ILE A 48 8.68 11.94 -2.63
C ILE A 48 8.03 12.33 -3.97
N LEU A 49 7.62 11.39 -4.83
CA LEU A 49 6.93 11.74 -6.09
C LEU A 49 5.63 12.54 -5.91
N PRO A 50 4.66 12.14 -5.05
CA PRO A 50 3.48 12.97 -4.77
C PRO A 50 3.84 14.26 -4.03
N LEU A 51 4.89 14.26 -3.20
CA LEU A 51 5.39 15.45 -2.52
C LEU A 51 6.01 16.46 -3.50
N ILE A 52 6.77 16.01 -4.50
CA ILE A 52 7.28 16.84 -5.59
C ILE A 52 6.11 17.43 -6.36
N ALA A 53 5.11 16.63 -6.73
CA ALA A 53 3.92 17.13 -7.41
C ALA A 53 3.23 18.23 -6.58
N PHE A 54 3.00 17.99 -5.28
CA PHE A 54 2.40 18.97 -4.36
C PHE A 54 3.24 20.25 -4.20
N VAL A 55 4.55 20.11 -4.00
CA VAL A 55 5.48 21.24 -3.86
C VAL A 55 5.57 22.02 -5.16
N VAL A 56 5.52 21.37 -6.33
CA VAL A 56 5.49 22.03 -7.65
C VAL A 56 4.18 22.77 -7.90
N LEU A 57 3.04 22.17 -7.53
CA LEU A 57 1.71 22.82 -7.57
C LEU A 57 1.68 24.10 -6.71
N ALA A 58 2.33 24.08 -5.55
CA ALA A 58 2.39 25.22 -4.63
C ALA A 58 3.52 26.23 -4.97
N ALA A 59 4.62 25.77 -5.58
CA ALA A 59 5.73 26.60 -6.07
C ALA A 59 5.29 27.55 -7.19
N ALA A 60 4.35 27.11 -8.02
CA ALA A 60 3.62 27.95 -8.97
C ALA A 60 2.74 29.03 -8.28
N GLY A 61 2.89 29.27 -6.98
CA GLY A 61 2.24 30.33 -6.24
C GLY A 61 3.14 31.44 -5.67
N GLY A 62 4.47 31.35 -5.79
CA GLY A 62 5.36 32.13 -4.92
C GLY A 62 6.53 32.90 -5.54
N ILE A 63 6.29 34.07 -6.18
CA ILE A 63 7.23 35.22 -6.19
C ILE A 63 6.40 36.53 -6.34
N LEU A 64 6.49 37.46 -5.37
CA LEU A 64 6.04 38.86 -5.55
C LEU A 64 6.93 39.88 -4.81
N ALA A 65 7.96 40.37 -5.51
CA ALA A 65 8.59 41.67 -5.27
C ALA A 65 9.15 42.21 -6.62
N TYR A 66 9.05 43.53 -6.88
CA TYR A 66 9.26 44.21 -8.19
C TYR A 66 8.20 43.89 -9.29
N GLU A 67 7.95 44.69 -10.34
CA GLU A 67 8.02 46.18 -10.44
C GLU A 67 6.84 46.84 -11.18
N LYS A 68 5.63 46.69 -10.63
CA LYS A 68 4.56 47.74 -10.62
C LYS A 68 3.87 48.21 -11.92
N PHE A 69 4.37 48.03 -13.15
CA PHE A 69 3.81 48.74 -14.33
C PHE A 69 3.28 47.97 -15.55
N PHE A 70 3.34 46.63 -15.58
CA PHE A 70 2.60 45.81 -16.56
C PHE A 70 1.87 44.64 -15.85
N MET A 71 0.92 43.98 -16.53
CA MET A 71 0.35 42.70 -16.07
C MET A 71 1.30 41.59 -16.52
N THR A 72 2.36 41.40 -15.74
CA THR A 72 3.38 40.36 -15.97
C THR A 72 2.89 39.00 -15.44
N PRO A 73 3.50 37.87 -15.85
CA PRO A 73 3.14 36.53 -15.38
C PRO A 73 3.03 36.43 -13.85
N GLU A 74 4.01 37.00 -13.15
CA GLU A 74 4.14 36.96 -11.68
C GLU A 74 3.01 37.73 -11.00
N ARG A 75 2.52 38.81 -11.62
CA ARG A 75 1.37 39.57 -11.11
C ARG A 75 0.07 38.76 -11.22
N VAL A 76 -0.14 38.08 -12.34
CA VAL A 76 -1.31 37.20 -12.52
C VAL A 76 -1.25 36.05 -11.52
N LEU A 77 -0.07 35.44 -11.35
CA LEU A 77 0.21 34.37 -10.39
C LEU A 77 -0.10 34.78 -8.94
N GLY A 78 0.46 35.91 -8.50
CA GLY A 78 0.27 36.39 -7.12
C GLY A 78 -1.14 36.87 -6.83
N GLN A 79 -1.88 37.36 -7.85
CA GLN A 79 -3.31 37.60 -7.72
C GLN A 79 -4.12 36.30 -7.65
N MET A 80 -3.71 35.27 -8.39
CA MET A 80 -4.32 33.94 -8.34
C MET A 80 -4.19 33.29 -6.96
N VAL A 81 -2.99 33.31 -6.40
CA VAL A 81 -2.68 32.91 -5.01
C VAL A 81 -3.50 33.66 -3.98
N GLN A 82 -3.63 34.98 -4.15
CA GLN A 82 -4.46 35.79 -3.26
C GLN A 82 -5.95 35.53 -3.43
N ASN A 83 -6.42 34.98 -4.55
CA ASN A 83 -7.83 34.73 -4.80
C ASN A 83 -8.25 33.30 -4.43
N ILE A 84 -7.41 32.29 -4.67
CA ILE A 84 -7.67 30.91 -4.25
C ILE A 84 -7.76 30.77 -2.72
N THR A 85 -7.01 31.59 -1.98
CA THR A 85 -7.13 31.70 -0.51
C THR A 85 -8.42 32.38 -0.01
N LYS A 86 -9.29 32.86 -0.91
CA LYS A 86 -10.63 33.40 -0.62
C LYS A 86 -11.75 32.54 -1.23
N VAL A 87 -11.43 31.32 -1.61
CA VAL A 87 -12.41 30.37 -2.16
C VAL A 87 -13.00 29.55 -1.02
N ASP A 88 -14.31 29.69 -0.83
CA ASP A 88 -15.09 28.97 0.18
C ASP A 88 -15.49 27.57 -0.29
N SER A 89 -15.43 27.28 -1.60
CA SER A 89 -15.78 25.98 -2.19
C SER A 89 -15.30 25.87 -3.64
N TYR A 90 -14.93 24.66 -4.07
CA TYR A 90 -14.62 24.34 -5.46
C TYR A 90 -14.90 22.88 -5.77
N HIS A 91 -15.17 22.60 -7.04
CA HIS A 91 -15.16 21.26 -7.62
C HIS A 91 -13.77 20.96 -8.19
N PHE A 92 -13.31 19.71 -8.11
CA PHE A 92 -12.01 19.29 -8.60
C PHE A 92 -12.05 17.93 -9.31
N GLU A 93 -11.23 17.80 -10.34
CA GLU A 93 -10.98 16.56 -11.07
C GLU A 93 -9.45 16.35 -11.13
N LEU A 94 -8.94 15.37 -10.38
CA LEU A 94 -7.53 14.96 -10.41
C LEU A 94 -7.39 13.67 -11.22
N ASN A 95 -6.56 13.72 -12.26
CA ASN A 95 -6.24 12.63 -13.14
C ASN A 95 -4.73 12.34 -13.07
N VAL A 96 -4.34 11.13 -12.71
CA VAL A 96 -2.95 10.66 -12.73
C VAL A 96 -2.87 9.44 -13.65
N THR A 97 -1.87 9.42 -14.53
CA THR A 97 -1.64 8.34 -15.50
C THR A 97 -0.17 7.94 -15.44
N ALA A 98 0.13 6.64 -15.38
CA ALA A 98 1.50 6.14 -15.47
C ALA A 98 1.70 5.21 -16.68
N ALA A 99 2.80 5.44 -17.38
CA ALA A 99 3.23 4.66 -18.53
C ALA A 99 4.68 4.22 -18.36
N ALA A 100 4.89 3.00 -17.83
CA ALA A 100 6.21 2.32 -17.78
C ALA A 100 6.15 0.95 -18.43
N SER A 101 7.24 0.49 -19.07
CA SER A 101 7.37 -0.95 -19.35
C SER A 101 7.36 -1.73 -18.02
N PRO A 102 6.69 -2.89 -17.92
CA PRO A 102 6.69 -3.70 -16.71
C PRO A 102 8.09 -4.30 -16.43
N SER A 103 8.47 -4.39 -15.16
CA SER A 103 9.61 -5.18 -14.66
C SER A 103 9.26 -6.68 -14.55
N GLU A 104 10.30 -7.53 -14.51
CA GLU A 104 10.13 -8.99 -14.29
C GLU A 104 9.83 -9.33 -12.82
N ASP A 105 10.24 -8.48 -11.87
CA ASP A 105 9.78 -8.49 -10.48
C ASP A 105 8.60 -7.49 -10.35
N PHE A 106 7.48 -7.90 -9.74
CA PHE A 106 6.25 -7.10 -9.58
C PHE A 106 5.84 -7.04 -8.09
N ASP A 107 5.81 -5.84 -7.51
CA ASP A 107 5.39 -5.53 -6.14
C ASP A 107 4.14 -4.61 -6.15
N LEU A 108 3.42 -4.50 -5.03
CA LEU A 108 2.25 -3.59 -4.90
C LEU A 108 2.61 -2.12 -5.15
N MET A 109 3.88 -1.74 -4.95
CA MET A 109 4.38 -0.40 -5.26
C MET A 109 4.57 -0.16 -6.77
N ASP A 110 4.79 -1.21 -7.56
CA ASP A 110 4.88 -1.10 -9.02
C ASP A 110 3.52 -0.82 -9.65
N LEU A 111 2.43 -1.02 -8.93
CA LEU A 111 1.07 -0.77 -9.41
C LEU A 111 0.83 0.71 -9.76
N PHE A 112 1.50 1.65 -9.07
CA PHE A 112 1.45 3.08 -9.34
C PHE A 112 2.41 3.55 -10.45
N THR A 113 3.36 2.72 -10.87
CA THR A 113 4.37 3.08 -11.88
C THR A 113 4.19 2.32 -13.20
N ALA A 114 3.59 1.12 -13.17
CA ALA A 114 3.46 0.23 -14.32
C ALA A 114 2.50 0.77 -15.42
N SER A 115 2.73 0.34 -16.68
CA SER A 115 1.95 0.79 -17.84
C SER A 115 0.45 0.59 -17.68
N GLY A 116 -0.30 1.65 -17.94
CA GLY A 116 -1.75 1.61 -17.93
C GLY A 116 -2.32 1.64 -16.51
N PHE A 117 -1.56 2.18 -15.55
CA PHE A 117 -2.15 2.70 -14.32
C PHE A 117 -2.85 4.04 -14.61
N THR A 118 -4.09 4.16 -14.15
CA THR A 118 -4.81 5.43 -14.06
C THR A 118 -5.36 5.60 -12.64
N LEU A 119 -5.45 6.84 -12.19
CA LEU A 119 -6.14 7.26 -10.97
C LEU A 119 -6.94 8.52 -11.31
N GLU A 120 -8.23 8.47 -11.04
CA GLU A 120 -9.19 9.52 -11.29
C GLU A 120 -9.88 9.82 -9.94
N ILE A 121 -9.86 11.08 -9.52
CA ILE A 121 -10.51 11.55 -8.30
C ILE A 121 -11.34 12.78 -8.64
N GLU A 122 -12.66 12.63 -8.60
CA GLU A 122 -13.63 13.73 -8.80
C GLU A 122 -14.24 14.11 -7.45
N GLY A 123 -14.41 15.39 -7.15
CA GLY A 123 -14.95 15.79 -5.85
C GLY A 123 -15.33 17.25 -5.68
N ASP A 124 -16.00 17.52 -4.56
CA ASP A 124 -16.42 18.86 -4.13
C ASP A 124 -15.80 19.19 -2.77
N THR A 125 -15.46 20.46 -2.56
CA THR A 125 -14.95 20.98 -1.29
C THR A 125 -15.81 22.12 -0.76
N ASN A 126 -15.84 22.27 0.56
CA ASN A 126 -16.41 23.41 1.25
C ASN A 126 -15.50 23.79 2.42
N LEU A 127 -14.85 24.95 2.28
CA LEU A 127 -13.86 25.53 3.17
C LEU A 127 -14.40 26.77 3.90
N SER A 128 -15.73 26.99 3.87
CA SER A 128 -16.40 28.13 4.52
C SER A 128 -16.18 28.19 6.03
N ASP A 129 -15.88 27.04 6.64
CA ASP A 129 -15.45 26.89 8.03
C ASP A 129 -14.04 26.29 8.06
N PRO A 130 -12.98 27.11 8.27
CA PRO A 130 -11.59 26.63 8.29
C PRO A 130 -11.29 25.65 9.42
N ASP A 131 -12.04 25.68 10.52
CA ASP A 131 -11.88 24.75 11.64
C ASP A 131 -12.61 23.42 11.40
N SER A 132 -13.51 23.36 10.40
CA SER A 132 -14.29 22.17 10.03
C SER A 132 -14.47 22.07 8.51
N PRO A 133 -13.37 21.88 7.74
CA PRO A 133 -13.45 21.72 6.29
C PRO A 133 -14.30 20.51 5.94
N LYS A 134 -15.12 20.64 4.90
CA LYS A 134 -15.91 19.54 4.36
C LYS A 134 -15.47 19.17 2.95
N GLY A 135 -15.50 17.89 2.63
CA GLY A 135 -15.13 17.38 1.31
C GLY A 135 -15.95 16.14 0.95
N ARG A 136 -16.11 15.89 -0.34
CA ARG A 136 -16.53 14.60 -0.89
C ARG A 136 -15.68 14.29 -2.11
N ALA A 137 -15.26 13.04 -2.26
CA ALA A 137 -14.53 12.62 -3.44
C ALA A 137 -14.83 11.18 -3.83
N ASP A 138 -14.95 10.95 -5.12
CA ASP A 138 -15.13 9.65 -5.75
C ASP A 138 -13.79 9.26 -6.39
N ILE A 139 -13.14 8.24 -5.82
CA ILE A 139 -11.80 7.78 -6.18
C ILE A 139 -11.91 6.49 -6.98
N SER A 140 -11.42 6.48 -8.22
CA SER A 140 -11.30 5.27 -9.04
C SER A 140 -9.89 5.13 -9.58
N ALA A 141 -9.31 3.94 -9.47
CA ALA A 141 -8.07 3.60 -10.16
C ALA A 141 -8.31 2.50 -11.19
N SER A 142 -7.39 2.35 -12.13
CA SER A 142 -7.30 1.15 -12.95
C SER A 142 -5.85 0.77 -13.16
N TYR A 143 -5.57 -0.53 -13.34
CA TYR A 143 -4.27 -1.03 -13.73
C TYR A 143 -4.43 -2.17 -14.74
N ALA A 144 -3.74 -2.09 -15.88
CA ALA A 144 -3.80 -3.09 -16.95
C ALA A 144 -5.24 -3.44 -17.42
N GLY A 145 -6.18 -2.50 -17.28
CA GLY A 145 -7.61 -2.68 -17.60
C GLY A 145 -8.46 -3.27 -16.46
N ILE A 146 -7.87 -3.59 -15.30
CA ILE A 146 -8.58 -3.97 -14.08
C ILE A 146 -8.95 -2.69 -13.33
N SER A 147 -10.24 -2.45 -13.09
CA SER A 147 -10.70 -1.30 -12.30
C SER A 147 -10.68 -1.59 -10.80
N MET A 148 -10.34 -0.57 -10.02
CA MET A 148 -10.28 -0.55 -8.56
C MET A 148 -11.15 0.61 -8.07
N GLY A 149 -12.37 0.30 -7.58
CA GLY A 149 -13.33 1.28 -7.10
C GLY A 149 -14.62 1.37 -7.95
N PRO A 150 -15.42 2.44 -7.81
CA PRO A 150 -15.09 3.65 -7.05
C PRO A 150 -15.13 3.45 -5.53
N LEU A 151 -14.18 4.10 -4.85
CA LEU A 151 -14.18 4.35 -3.41
C LEU A 151 -14.73 5.76 -3.19
N ASN A 152 -15.91 5.87 -2.60
CA ASN A 152 -16.47 7.18 -2.24
C ASN A 152 -15.92 7.61 -0.88
N THR A 153 -15.74 8.91 -0.71
CA THR A 153 -15.25 9.53 0.52
C THR A 153 -16.10 10.75 0.87
N ILE A 154 -16.32 10.95 2.17
CA ILE A 154 -16.87 12.19 2.73
C ILE A 154 -15.98 12.57 3.91
N THR A 155 -15.54 13.82 3.97
CA THR A 155 -14.79 14.38 5.09
C THR A 155 -15.61 15.50 5.73
N THR A 156 -15.71 15.52 7.05
CA THR A 156 -16.32 16.62 7.81
C THR A 156 -15.49 16.93 9.05
N GLY A 157 -14.70 18.00 8.99
CA GLY A 157 -13.71 18.31 10.02
C GLY A 157 -12.63 17.23 10.08
N THR A 158 -12.53 16.54 11.21
CA THR A 158 -11.59 15.42 11.43
C THR A 158 -12.13 14.07 10.98
N ASP A 159 -13.44 13.95 10.76
CA ASP A 159 -14.10 12.67 10.49
C ASP A 159 -14.01 12.34 9.00
N VAL A 160 -13.49 11.15 8.69
CA VAL A 160 -13.37 10.65 7.31
C VAL A 160 -14.24 9.40 7.17
N TYR A 161 -15.27 9.49 6.34
CA TYR A 161 -16.13 8.39 5.96
C TYR A 161 -15.69 7.83 4.62
N VAL A 162 -15.56 6.52 4.51
CA VAL A 162 -15.24 5.83 3.26
C VAL A 162 -16.29 4.79 2.91
N ARG A 163 -16.58 4.60 1.62
CA ARG A 163 -17.49 3.56 1.14
C ARG A 163 -16.92 2.92 -0.12
N LEU A 164 -16.65 1.62 -0.06
CA LEU A 164 -16.34 0.84 -1.24
C LEU A 164 -17.65 0.59 -2.00
N ALA A 165 -17.90 1.34 -3.08
CA ALA A 165 -19.17 1.29 -3.81
C ALA A 165 -19.34 -0.03 -4.60
N GLN A 166 -18.21 -0.60 -5.01
CA GLN A 166 -18.12 -1.86 -5.73
C GLN A 166 -16.83 -2.56 -5.30
N ILE A 167 -16.91 -3.85 -4.97
CA ILE A 167 -15.72 -4.66 -4.67
C ILE A 167 -14.91 -4.91 -5.95
N PRO A 168 -13.61 -4.58 -5.97
CA PRO A 168 -12.73 -4.97 -7.06
C PRO A 168 -12.61 -6.49 -7.14
N PHE A 169 -12.80 -7.06 -8.33
CA PHE A 169 -12.85 -8.51 -8.56
C PHE A 169 -11.69 -9.28 -7.92
N PHE A 170 -10.46 -8.75 -7.97
CA PHE A 170 -9.28 -9.42 -7.40
C PHE A 170 -9.36 -9.61 -5.87
N LEU A 171 -10.11 -8.78 -5.13
CA LEU A 171 -10.31 -8.99 -3.70
C LEU A 171 -11.19 -10.21 -3.42
N SER A 172 -12.14 -10.52 -4.31
CA SER A 172 -12.97 -11.72 -4.18
C SER A 172 -12.18 -13.03 -4.36
N GLU A 173 -11.08 -13.01 -5.12
CA GLU A 173 -10.20 -14.17 -5.30
C GLU A 173 -9.16 -14.34 -4.19
N LEU A 174 -8.93 -13.34 -3.33
CA LEU A 174 -8.01 -13.42 -2.19
C LEU A 174 -8.58 -14.17 -0.97
N GLY A 175 -9.78 -14.75 -1.08
CA GLY A 175 -10.36 -15.64 -0.06
C GLY A 175 -11.01 -14.92 1.12
N SER A 176 -11.13 -13.59 1.10
CA SER A 176 -11.98 -12.85 2.03
C SER A 176 -13.46 -13.04 1.66
N ASN A 177 -14.03 -14.18 2.02
CA ASN A 177 -15.46 -14.53 1.82
C ASN A 177 -16.46 -13.50 2.40
N ASP A 178 -15.95 -12.56 3.20
CA ASP A 178 -16.70 -11.63 4.04
C ASP A 178 -16.61 -10.17 3.58
N ILE A 179 -15.86 -9.85 2.52
CA ILE A 179 -15.73 -8.47 2.03
C ILE A 179 -17.07 -7.90 1.53
N ASP A 180 -17.94 -8.75 0.98
CA ASP A 180 -19.33 -8.45 0.61
C ASP A 180 -20.15 -7.86 1.78
N LYS A 181 -19.79 -8.16 3.03
CA LYS A 181 -20.50 -7.63 4.22
C LYS A 181 -20.27 -6.13 4.42
N ILE A 182 -19.20 -5.56 3.86
CA ILE A 182 -18.90 -4.12 3.92
C ILE A 182 -19.14 -3.38 2.60
N GLU A 183 -19.52 -4.08 1.52
CA GLU A 183 -19.83 -3.44 0.23
C GLU A 183 -20.95 -2.40 0.39
N ASN A 184 -20.75 -1.24 -0.23
CA ASN A 184 -21.70 -0.13 -0.25
C ASN A 184 -22.13 0.37 1.15
N LYS A 185 -21.37 0.04 2.21
CA LYS A 185 -21.51 0.63 3.55
C LYS A 185 -20.52 1.76 3.74
N TRP A 186 -20.97 2.85 4.35
CA TRP A 186 -20.05 3.86 4.87
C TRP A 186 -19.36 3.33 6.12
N ILE A 187 -18.07 3.61 6.25
CA ILE A 187 -17.23 3.26 7.40
C ILE A 187 -16.58 4.57 7.86
N LEU A 188 -16.79 4.94 9.12
CA LEU A 188 -16.08 6.04 9.76
C LEU A 188 -14.68 5.58 10.15
N LEU A 189 -13.67 6.18 9.54
CA LEU A 189 -12.26 5.99 9.85
C LEU A 189 -11.85 6.87 11.04
N ASN A 190 -11.74 6.27 12.23
CA ASN A 190 -11.17 6.92 13.40
C ASN A 190 -9.65 6.65 13.48
N PRO A 191 -8.81 7.66 13.81
CA PRO A 191 -7.36 7.46 13.94
C PRO A 191 -6.96 6.42 15.02
N GLU A 192 -7.80 6.23 16.04
CA GLU A 192 -7.56 5.27 17.12
C GLU A 192 -7.68 3.82 16.63
N GLY A 193 -8.80 3.47 15.95
CA GLY A 193 -9.00 2.12 15.39
C GLY A 193 -7.97 1.77 14.32
N ILE A 194 -7.59 2.72 13.45
CA ILE A 194 -6.52 2.50 12.46
C ILE A 194 -5.18 2.15 13.14
N GLN A 195 -4.83 2.81 14.25
CA GLN A 195 -3.61 2.55 15.01
C GLN A 195 -3.64 1.22 15.79
N GLU A 196 -4.83 0.74 16.19
CA GLU A 196 -4.98 -0.54 16.89
C GLU A 196 -4.79 -1.74 15.94
N TYR A 197 -5.37 -1.67 14.74
CA TYR A 197 -5.34 -2.78 13.78
C TYR A 197 -4.18 -2.75 12.78
N PHE A 198 -3.57 -1.58 12.54
CA PHE A 198 -2.42 -1.44 11.66
C PHE A 198 -1.27 -0.71 12.36
N ASP A 199 -0.05 -1.27 12.28
CA ASP A 199 1.20 -0.64 12.73
C ASP A 199 1.63 0.48 11.76
N VAL A 200 0.77 1.50 11.64
CA VAL A 200 0.85 2.59 10.67
C VAL A 200 1.11 3.87 11.43
N SER A 201 2.39 4.06 11.77
CA SER A 201 2.94 5.34 12.25
C SER A 201 2.62 6.52 11.32
N VAL A 202 2.33 6.24 10.04
CA VAL A 202 1.92 7.19 9.01
C VAL A 202 0.54 7.83 9.27
N ALA A 203 -0.33 7.20 10.07
CA ALA A 203 -1.76 7.57 10.15
C ALA A 203 -2.03 8.94 10.80
N LYS A 204 -1.10 9.46 11.62
CA LYS A 204 -1.26 10.80 12.22
C LYS A 204 -1.05 11.95 11.23
N ASP A 205 -0.20 11.74 10.23
CA ASP A 205 0.20 12.75 9.26
C ASP A 205 -0.48 12.54 7.89
N ALA A 206 -1.07 11.36 7.66
CA ALA A 206 -1.83 11.02 6.46
C ALA A 206 -3.25 11.62 6.43
N VAL A 207 -3.79 12.09 7.56
CA VAL A 207 -4.96 12.98 7.56
C VAL A 207 -4.47 14.36 7.15
N PRO A 208 -4.80 14.88 5.95
CA PRO A 208 -4.26 16.14 5.51
C PRO A 208 -4.76 17.27 6.42
N GLN A 209 -3.86 17.96 7.11
CA GLN A 209 -4.18 19.28 7.68
C GLN A 209 -4.16 20.32 6.55
N THR A 210 -5.12 20.18 5.63
CA THR A 210 -5.20 20.90 4.35
C THR A 210 -5.54 22.38 4.46
N VAL A 211 -5.72 22.91 5.69
CA VAL A 211 -6.21 24.28 5.91
C VAL A 211 -5.18 25.19 6.60
N SER A 212 -4.34 24.68 7.51
CA SER A 212 -3.29 25.47 8.19
C SER A 212 -2.04 25.69 7.33
N THR A 213 -1.81 24.82 6.35
CA THR A 213 -0.54 24.70 5.61
C THR A 213 -0.27 25.85 4.64
N THR A 214 -1.29 26.48 4.05
CA THR A 214 -1.08 27.47 2.97
C THR A 214 -0.12 28.60 3.38
N SER A 215 -0.23 29.16 4.59
CA SER A 215 0.67 30.22 5.07
C SER A 215 2.12 29.77 5.26
N GLU A 216 2.34 28.56 5.78
CA GLU A 216 3.69 28.03 6.03
C GLU A 216 4.38 27.66 4.72
N PHE A 217 3.65 27.05 3.79
CA PHE A 217 4.12 26.79 2.43
C PHE A 217 4.41 28.10 1.68
N PHE A 218 3.57 29.13 1.77
CA PHE A 218 3.89 30.44 1.17
C PHE A 218 5.14 31.08 1.78
N GLU A 219 5.38 30.93 3.08
CA GLU A 219 6.62 31.40 3.71
C GLU A 219 7.84 30.62 3.20
N LEU A 220 7.71 29.30 3.04
CA LEU A 220 8.74 28.43 2.50
C LEU A 220 9.10 28.81 1.05
N PHE A 221 8.12 28.93 0.14
CA PHE A 221 8.38 29.36 -1.24
C PHE A 221 8.94 30.78 -1.33
N SER A 222 8.54 31.68 -0.43
CA SER A 222 9.11 33.04 -0.36
C SER A 222 10.61 33.06 -0.01
N LYS A 223 11.15 31.99 0.59
CA LYS A 223 12.60 31.81 0.83
C LYS A 223 13.35 31.27 -0.39
N HIS A 224 12.63 30.70 -1.37
CA HIS A 224 13.18 30.00 -2.55
C HIS A 224 12.70 30.60 -3.89
N PRO A 225 12.96 31.91 -4.16
CA PRO A 225 12.39 32.62 -5.32
C PRO A 225 12.96 32.19 -6.69
N ASN A 226 13.90 31.25 -6.73
CA ASN A 226 14.44 30.69 -7.98
C ASN A 226 13.91 29.27 -8.27
N LEU A 227 12.89 28.82 -7.51
CA LEU A 227 12.34 27.47 -7.61
C LEU A 227 11.56 27.24 -8.90
N VAL A 228 10.81 28.23 -9.38
CA VAL A 228 10.00 28.15 -10.60
C VAL A 228 10.25 29.34 -11.50
N THR A 229 10.46 29.07 -12.79
CA THR A 229 10.46 30.07 -13.87
C THR A 229 9.20 29.94 -14.70
N LEU A 230 8.48 31.04 -14.92
CA LEU A 230 7.24 31.08 -15.71
C LEU A 230 7.46 31.66 -17.10
N THR A 231 6.97 30.98 -18.13
CA THR A 231 6.90 31.48 -19.50
C THR A 231 5.44 31.61 -19.92
N GLN A 232 5.05 32.78 -20.45
CA GLN A 232 3.68 33.01 -20.90
C GLN A 232 3.46 32.44 -22.30
N GLU A 233 2.44 31.60 -22.44
CA GLU A 233 2.01 30.99 -23.69
C GLU A 233 0.85 31.78 -24.35
N GLU A 234 0.48 31.38 -25.57
CA GLU A 234 -0.75 31.86 -26.21
C GLU A 234 -1.97 31.41 -25.39
N GLY A 235 -2.83 32.37 -25.03
CA GLY A 235 -4.01 32.09 -24.21
C GLY A 235 -5.13 31.39 -25.00
N ALA A 236 -5.84 30.47 -24.33
CA ALA A 236 -6.99 29.77 -24.89
C ALA A 236 -8.27 30.04 -24.08
N THR A 237 -9.41 29.53 -24.54
CA THR A 237 -10.67 29.51 -23.77
C THR A 237 -10.91 28.13 -23.15
N LEU A 238 -11.28 28.11 -21.88
CA LEU A 238 -11.69 26.92 -21.12
C LEU A 238 -12.94 27.29 -20.30
N HIS A 239 -13.96 26.43 -20.24
CA HIS A 239 -15.23 26.69 -19.54
C HIS A 239 -15.86 28.07 -19.86
N ASP A 240 -15.94 28.41 -21.15
CA ASP A 240 -16.41 29.72 -21.67
C ASP A 240 -15.68 30.96 -21.13
N GLN A 241 -14.49 30.77 -20.55
CA GLN A 241 -13.65 31.83 -20.01
C GLN A 241 -12.28 31.86 -20.68
N ASP A 242 -11.83 33.06 -21.02
CA ASP A 242 -10.46 33.34 -21.45
C ASP A 242 -9.44 32.98 -20.36
N MET A 243 -8.37 32.27 -20.72
CA MET A 243 -7.28 31.86 -19.83
C MET A 243 -5.96 32.56 -20.17
N TYR A 244 -5.22 32.96 -19.14
CA TYR A 244 -3.76 33.02 -19.20
C TYR A 244 -3.23 31.59 -19.13
N ILE A 245 -2.23 31.27 -19.95
CA ILE A 245 -1.54 29.98 -19.92
C ILE A 245 -0.07 30.26 -19.66
N TYR A 246 0.50 29.56 -18.70
CA TYR A 246 1.91 29.62 -18.36
C TYR A 246 2.51 28.23 -18.43
N SER A 247 3.60 28.06 -19.16
CA SER A 247 4.52 26.94 -18.97
C SER A 247 5.45 27.26 -17.80
N PHE A 248 5.86 26.25 -17.02
CA PHE A 248 6.68 26.48 -15.83
C PHE A 248 7.83 25.48 -15.68
N GLU A 249 9.06 25.98 -15.53
CA GLU A 249 10.24 25.14 -15.30
C GLU A 249 10.60 25.15 -13.82
N VAL A 250 10.88 23.98 -13.25
CA VAL A 250 11.23 23.81 -11.83
C VAL A 250 12.74 23.58 -11.69
N ASN A 251 13.38 24.37 -10.84
CA ASN A 251 14.79 24.23 -10.50
C ASN A 251 14.98 23.08 -9.51
N LYS A 252 15.53 21.95 -9.98
CA LYS A 252 15.76 20.74 -9.17
C LYS A 252 16.58 21.01 -7.89
N ASP A 253 17.68 21.77 -8.01
CA ASP A 253 18.57 22.04 -6.88
C ASP A 253 17.90 22.93 -5.81
N GLU A 254 17.03 23.85 -6.25
CA GLU A 254 16.23 24.66 -5.33
C GLU A 254 15.09 23.85 -4.71
N LEU A 255 14.50 22.91 -5.46
CA LEU A 255 13.47 21.99 -4.98
C LEU A 255 14.01 21.07 -3.88
N VAL A 256 15.24 20.56 -4.01
CA VAL A 256 15.91 19.79 -2.94
C VAL A 256 15.98 20.61 -1.65
N LYS A 257 16.40 21.88 -1.72
CA LYS A 257 16.46 22.77 -0.53
C LYS A 257 15.08 22.99 0.08
N VAL A 258 14.06 23.23 -0.74
CA VAL A 258 12.66 23.40 -0.29
C VAL A 258 12.18 22.15 0.45
N LEU A 259 12.43 20.96 -0.07
CA LEU A 259 12.10 19.69 0.59
C LEU A 259 12.84 19.55 1.93
N VAL A 260 14.12 19.92 1.97
CA VAL A 260 15.00 19.87 3.15
C VAL A 260 14.64 20.92 4.22
N ASP A 261 14.15 22.09 3.83
CA ASP A 261 13.76 23.18 4.73
C ASP A 261 12.26 23.16 5.09
N SER A 262 11.47 22.26 4.47
CA SER A 262 10.05 22.06 4.79
C SER A 262 9.79 21.38 6.14
N GLY A 263 10.80 20.76 6.76
CA GLY A 263 10.66 19.97 7.99
C GLY A 263 9.95 18.60 7.80
N ILE A 264 9.42 18.30 6.60
CA ILE A 264 8.73 17.03 6.28
C ILE A 264 9.66 15.81 6.44
N LEU A 265 10.97 16.04 6.47
CA LEU A 265 12.02 15.04 6.62
C LEU A 265 12.58 14.93 8.05
N ASP A 266 12.11 15.75 9.00
CA ASP A 266 12.61 15.76 10.39
C ASP A 266 12.31 14.43 11.12
N GLN A 267 11.31 13.68 10.66
CA GLN A 267 11.05 12.29 11.07
C GLN A 267 12.26 11.35 10.79
N TYR A 268 13.09 11.65 9.79
CA TYR A 268 14.31 10.89 9.49
C TYR A 268 15.51 11.35 10.32
N GLU A 269 15.55 12.60 10.81
CA GLU A 269 16.57 13.02 11.80
C GLU A 269 16.44 12.23 13.10
N GLN A 270 15.21 11.86 13.50
CA GLN A 270 14.97 10.96 14.65
C GLN A 270 15.55 9.53 14.44
N SER A 271 15.86 9.15 13.19
CA SER A 271 16.56 7.90 12.85
C SER A 271 18.09 8.02 12.96
N GLY A 272 18.63 9.21 13.27
CA GLY A 272 20.06 9.46 13.40
C GLY A 272 20.82 9.64 12.08
N VAL A 273 20.11 9.89 10.98
CA VAL A 273 20.70 10.21 9.66
C VAL A 273 21.06 11.70 9.60
N ASP A 274 22.22 12.03 9.03
CA ASP A 274 22.67 13.42 8.92
C ASP A 274 21.92 14.18 7.81
N LYS A 275 21.58 15.46 8.04
CA LYS A 275 20.86 16.32 7.08
C LYS A 275 21.55 16.38 5.71
N SER A 276 22.89 16.32 5.65
CA SER A 276 23.65 16.30 4.38
C SER A 276 23.62 14.95 3.66
N GLU A 277 23.38 13.85 4.37
CA GLU A 277 23.16 12.52 3.76
C GLU A 277 21.77 12.46 3.13
N ILE A 278 20.75 13.02 3.80
CA ILE A 278 19.39 13.20 3.26
C ILE A 278 19.41 14.08 2.01
N GLU A 279 20.05 15.25 2.07
CA GLU A 279 20.16 16.19 0.94
C GLU A 279 20.84 15.52 -0.28
N LYS A 280 21.89 14.72 -0.06
CA LYS A 280 22.54 13.94 -1.11
C LYS A 280 21.65 12.85 -1.69
N MET A 281 20.87 12.14 -0.87
CA MET A 281 19.92 11.14 -1.33
C MET A 281 18.78 11.75 -2.17
N LEU A 282 18.30 12.95 -1.80
CA LEU A 282 17.34 13.71 -2.60
C LEU A 282 17.94 14.12 -3.95
N GLN A 283 19.18 14.61 -3.97
CA GLN A 283 19.85 14.98 -5.22
C GLN A 283 20.00 13.77 -6.16
N GLU A 284 20.50 12.63 -5.65
CA GLU A 284 20.65 11.39 -6.44
C GLU A 284 19.31 10.89 -7.00
N MET A 285 18.19 11.11 -6.29
CA MET A 285 16.85 10.79 -6.77
C MET A 285 16.33 11.81 -7.78
N MET A 286 16.59 13.11 -7.58
CA MET A 286 16.20 14.18 -8.51
C MET A 286 16.95 14.12 -9.84
N ASP A 287 18.18 13.57 -9.87
CA ASP A 287 18.91 13.31 -11.11
C ASP A 287 18.14 12.32 -12.01
N ASP A 288 17.55 11.27 -11.43
CA ASP A 288 16.74 10.25 -12.11
C ASP A 288 15.29 10.73 -12.43
N ILE A 289 14.90 11.98 -12.10
CA ILE A 289 13.56 12.55 -12.35
C ILE A 289 13.64 13.79 -13.25
N SER A 290 13.22 13.68 -14.51
CA SER A 290 13.06 14.82 -15.43
C SER A 290 11.63 15.36 -15.38
N ILE A 291 11.46 16.68 -15.43
CA ILE A 291 10.15 17.33 -15.51
C ILE A 291 9.91 17.67 -16.99
N GLY A 292 8.83 17.12 -17.55
CA GLY A 292 8.40 17.32 -18.93
C GLY A 292 7.46 18.50 -19.08
N GLU A 293 6.41 18.33 -19.88
CA GLU A 293 5.40 19.38 -20.10
C GLU A 293 4.69 19.75 -18.79
N SER A 294 4.73 21.03 -18.45
CA SER A 294 4.29 21.59 -17.18
C SER A 294 3.58 22.92 -17.46
N LYS A 295 2.27 22.98 -17.17
CA LYS A 295 1.39 24.09 -17.57
C LYS A 295 0.36 24.45 -16.50
N LEU A 296 0.07 25.73 -16.41
CA LEU A 296 -0.90 26.33 -15.49
C LEU A 296 -1.85 27.26 -16.27
N TRP A 297 -3.15 27.04 -16.12
CA TRP A 297 -4.21 27.86 -16.70
C TRP A 297 -4.86 28.71 -15.62
N ILE A 298 -4.84 30.03 -15.79
CA ILE A 298 -5.43 31.01 -14.85
C ILE A 298 -6.50 31.82 -15.58
N GLY A 299 -7.71 31.91 -15.02
CA GLY A 299 -8.80 32.67 -15.62
C GLY A 299 -8.50 34.16 -15.71
N LYS A 300 -8.68 34.79 -16.88
CA LYS A 300 -8.44 36.23 -17.06
C LYS A 300 -9.43 37.13 -16.31
N ARG A 301 -10.57 36.58 -15.86
CA ARG A 301 -11.69 37.32 -15.26
C ARG A 301 -11.75 37.18 -13.74
N ASP A 302 -11.62 35.97 -13.23
CA ASP A 302 -11.62 35.66 -11.79
C ASP A 302 -10.20 35.70 -11.18
N LEU A 303 -9.17 35.51 -12.02
CA LEU A 303 -7.80 35.25 -11.58
C LEU A 303 -7.80 34.09 -10.58
N LEU A 304 -8.37 32.95 -10.97
CA LEU A 304 -8.30 31.67 -10.25
C LEU A 304 -7.60 30.63 -11.13
N PRO A 305 -6.97 29.58 -10.56
CA PRO A 305 -6.49 28.46 -11.36
C PRO A 305 -7.70 27.72 -11.93
N HIS A 306 -7.62 27.18 -13.15
CA HIS A 306 -8.68 26.34 -13.73
C HIS A 306 -8.17 24.97 -14.15
N ARG A 307 -6.88 24.88 -14.51
CA ARG A 307 -6.20 23.63 -14.81
C ARG A 307 -4.73 23.74 -14.45
N ILE A 308 -4.15 22.64 -13.99
CA ILE A 308 -2.71 22.45 -13.85
C ILE A 308 -2.37 21.08 -14.45
N ALA A 309 -1.33 21.02 -15.27
CA ALA A 309 -0.84 19.78 -15.86
C ALA A 309 0.67 19.66 -15.66
N ILE A 310 1.13 18.49 -15.22
CA ILE A 310 2.55 18.16 -14.98
C ILE A 310 2.82 16.79 -15.59
N SER A 311 3.84 16.72 -16.44
CA SER A 311 4.46 15.47 -16.88
C SER A 311 5.78 15.29 -16.14
N LEU A 312 5.95 14.15 -15.48
CA LEU A 312 7.22 13.68 -14.93
C LEU A 312 7.72 12.53 -15.79
N VAL A 313 9.02 12.50 -16.06
CA VAL A 313 9.72 11.42 -16.76
C VAL A 313 10.73 10.83 -15.79
N LEU A 314 10.53 9.60 -15.37
CA LEU A 314 11.52 8.87 -14.56
C LEU A 314 12.51 8.23 -15.52
N GLU A 315 13.78 8.58 -15.38
CA GLU A 315 14.89 8.07 -16.18
C GLU A 315 15.64 6.99 -15.38
N GLY A 316 15.89 5.82 -15.98
CA GLY A 316 16.59 4.76 -15.25
C GLY A 316 16.32 3.36 -15.80
N SER A 317 16.16 2.37 -14.90
CA SER A 317 15.91 0.98 -15.30
C SER A 317 14.52 0.77 -15.90
N LEU A 318 13.54 1.61 -15.54
CA LEU A 318 12.20 1.64 -16.11
C LEU A 318 11.90 3.09 -16.53
N ASN A 319 12.28 3.45 -17.76
CA ASN A 319 11.88 4.74 -18.32
C ASN A 319 10.35 4.81 -18.33
N SER A 320 9.81 5.79 -17.63
CA SER A 320 8.37 5.93 -17.44
C SER A 320 7.94 7.38 -17.49
N THR A 321 6.67 7.61 -17.84
CA THR A 321 6.07 8.93 -17.83
C THR A 321 4.84 8.92 -16.94
N ILE A 322 4.81 9.83 -15.97
CA ILE A 322 3.68 10.08 -15.08
C ILE A 322 3.06 11.41 -15.51
N GLY A 323 1.83 11.36 -16.02
CA GLY A 323 1.03 12.55 -16.29
C GLY A 323 0.10 12.84 -15.11
N ILE A 324 0.08 14.07 -14.62
CA ILE A 324 -0.78 14.57 -13.55
C ILE A 324 -1.56 15.76 -14.12
N GLY A 325 -2.89 15.71 -14.09
CA GLY A 325 -3.78 16.80 -14.45
C GLY A 325 -4.75 17.10 -13.32
N LEU A 326 -4.81 18.34 -12.86
CA LEU A 326 -5.78 18.84 -11.89
C LEU A 326 -6.62 19.91 -12.57
N ASP A 327 -7.91 19.63 -12.75
CA ASP A 327 -8.92 20.62 -13.17
C ASP A 327 -9.67 21.13 -11.94
N LEU A 328 -9.96 22.43 -11.93
CA LEU A 328 -10.66 23.12 -10.83
C LEU A 328 -11.76 24.00 -11.40
N SER A 329 -12.97 23.87 -10.84
CA SER A 329 -14.15 24.58 -11.35
C SER A 329 -15.18 24.85 -10.25
N GLN A 330 -16.35 25.39 -10.65
CA GLN A 330 -17.50 25.63 -9.77
C GLN A 330 -17.21 26.44 -8.49
N TYR A 331 -16.24 27.36 -8.58
CA TYR A 331 -15.79 28.22 -7.49
C TYR A 331 -16.92 28.98 -6.78
N ASN A 332 -16.90 28.90 -5.45
CA ASN A 332 -17.86 29.52 -4.54
C ASN A 332 -19.33 29.12 -4.82
N THR A 333 -19.54 27.93 -5.40
CA THR A 333 -20.86 27.31 -5.48
C THR A 333 -21.02 26.30 -4.35
N THR A 334 -22.04 26.48 -3.52
CA THR A 334 -22.14 25.76 -2.25
C THR A 334 -22.61 24.32 -2.45
N ALA A 335 -21.68 23.38 -2.56
CA ALA A 335 -21.97 21.96 -2.39
C ALA A 335 -22.43 21.72 -0.93
N THR A 336 -23.61 21.12 -0.76
CA THR A 336 -24.05 20.63 0.55
C THR A 336 -23.41 19.28 0.79
N ILE A 337 -22.44 19.24 1.70
CA ILE A 337 -21.71 18.05 2.11
C ILE A 337 -22.11 17.79 3.56
N GLU A 338 -22.70 16.64 3.84
CA GLU A 338 -23.08 16.23 5.19
C GLU A 338 -22.61 14.79 5.44
N PRO A 339 -22.40 14.38 6.71
CA PRO A 339 -22.11 13.00 7.04
C PRO A 339 -23.20 12.04 6.50
N PRO A 340 -22.84 10.78 6.20
CA PRO A 340 -23.84 9.77 5.82
C PRO A 340 -24.80 9.47 6.98
N ASP A 341 -26.10 9.28 6.67
CA ASP A 341 -27.15 8.98 7.66
C ASP A 341 -26.93 7.65 8.41
N ASP A 342 -26.21 6.70 7.79
CA ASP A 342 -25.89 5.37 8.33
C ASP A 342 -24.44 5.01 7.96
N TYR A 343 -23.67 4.59 8.96
CA TYR A 343 -22.27 4.20 8.83
C TYR A 343 -21.86 3.21 9.93
N LEU A 344 -20.87 2.37 9.62
CA LEU A 344 -20.18 1.53 10.59
C LEU A 344 -19.04 2.30 11.24
N MET A 345 -18.77 2.04 12.51
CA MET A 345 -17.46 2.35 13.10
C MET A 345 -16.39 1.43 12.47
N PHE A 346 -15.15 1.89 12.39
CA PHE A 346 -14.04 1.09 11.84
C PHE A 346 -13.95 -0.32 12.46
N ASP A 347 -14.01 -0.42 13.79
CA ASP A 347 -13.92 -1.68 14.52
C ASP A 347 -15.06 -2.66 14.15
N GLN A 348 -16.26 -2.14 13.89
CA GLN A 348 -17.40 -2.94 13.43
C GLN A 348 -17.21 -3.44 12.00
N ALA A 349 -16.56 -2.65 11.14
CA ALA A 349 -16.20 -3.11 9.79
C ALA A 349 -15.13 -4.20 9.84
N ILE A 350 -14.13 -4.08 10.73
CA ILE A 350 -13.11 -5.11 10.97
C ILE A 350 -13.72 -6.40 11.54
N GLU A 351 -14.68 -6.29 12.48
CA GLU A 351 -15.44 -7.44 13.01
C GLU A 351 -16.19 -8.18 11.89
N LEU A 352 -16.88 -7.45 11.00
CA LEU A 352 -17.58 -8.04 9.85
C LEU A 352 -16.63 -8.78 8.91
N LEU A 353 -15.43 -8.24 8.66
CA LEU A 353 -14.39 -8.83 7.82
C LEU A 353 -13.70 -10.05 8.44
N GLY A 354 -13.88 -10.30 9.75
CA GLY A 354 -13.42 -11.53 10.40
C GLY A 354 -11.91 -11.69 10.54
N PHE A 355 -11.10 -10.64 10.32
CA PHE A 355 -9.63 -10.68 10.49
C PHE A 355 -9.23 -11.23 11.87
N ASP A 356 -9.94 -10.78 12.89
CA ASP A 356 -9.85 -11.20 14.29
C ASP A 356 -10.05 -12.71 14.47
N GLN A 357 -11.04 -13.28 13.77
CA GLN A 357 -11.37 -14.70 13.80
C GLN A 357 -10.25 -15.53 13.15
N GLN A 358 -9.73 -15.05 12.01
CA GLN A 358 -8.61 -15.70 11.30
C GLN A 358 -7.31 -15.67 12.11
N ALA A 359 -7.03 -14.57 12.81
CA ALA A 359 -5.87 -14.45 13.70
C ALA A 359 -5.97 -15.44 14.88
N ARG A 360 -7.13 -15.50 15.55
CA ARG A 360 -7.40 -16.46 16.62
C ARG A 360 -7.33 -17.91 16.15
N ASP A 361 -7.91 -18.24 15.00
CA ASP A 361 -7.86 -19.59 14.42
C ASP A 361 -6.44 -19.97 13.96
N SER A 362 -5.61 -19.00 13.57
CA SER A 362 -4.18 -19.23 13.31
C SER A 362 -3.40 -19.52 14.59
N GLN A 363 -3.69 -18.79 15.68
CA GLN A 363 -3.12 -19.07 17.00
C GLN A 363 -3.54 -20.45 17.51
N ARG A 364 -4.84 -20.78 17.47
CA ARG A 364 -5.37 -22.11 17.84
C ARG A 364 -4.65 -23.24 17.10
N ARG A 365 -4.42 -23.08 15.79
CA ARG A 365 -3.68 -24.07 14.99
C ARG A 365 -2.22 -24.23 15.43
N SER A 366 -1.55 -23.13 15.75
CA SER A 366 -0.18 -23.13 16.30
C SER A 366 -0.12 -23.85 17.65
N ASP A 367 -1.09 -23.57 18.52
CA ASP A 367 -1.23 -24.17 19.86
C ASP A 367 -1.45 -25.68 19.79
N LEU A 368 -2.35 -26.16 18.91
CA LEU A 368 -2.58 -27.59 18.68
C LEU A 368 -1.33 -28.28 18.11
N TYR A 369 -0.55 -27.61 17.26
CA TYR A 369 0.77 -28.14 16.84
C TYR A 369 1.76 -28.19 18.01
N ALA A 370 1.82 -27.18 18.88
CA ALA A 370 2.69 -27.20 20.05
C ALA A 370 2.34 -28.35 21.01
N ILE A 371 1.05 -28.54 21.30
CA ILE A 371 0.52 -29.64 22.12
C ILE A 371 0.88 -31.01 21.51
N THR A 372 0.55 -31.23 20.23
CA THR A 372 0.84 -32.53 19.57
C THR A 372 2.33 -32.79 19.40
N ASN A 373 3.15 -31.76 19.11
CA ASN A 373 4.62 -31.89 19.09
C ASN A 373 5.18 -32.34 20.43
N ALA A 374 4.73 -31.74 21.54
CA ALA A 374 5.21 -32.09 22.89
C ALA A 374 4.86 -33.54 23.27
N ILE A 375 3.61 -33.97 22.98
CA ILE A 375 3.17 -35.35 23.18
C ILE A 375 4.00 -36.34 22.34
N TYR A 376 4.26 -36.01 21.07
CA TYR A 376 5.06 -36.87 20.20
C TYR A 376 6.55 -36.92 20.59
N GLN A 377 7.11 -35.84 21.13
CA GLN A 377 8.47 -35.85 21.66
C GLN A 377 8.57 -36.72 22.92
N TYR A 378 7.63 -36.59 23.86
CA TYR A 378 7.52 -37.50 25.01
C TYR A 378 7.47 -38.95 24.54
N ALA A 379 6.59 -39.27 23.60
CA ALA A 379 6.42 -40.64 23.10
C ALA A 379 7.69 -41.18 22.40
N ALA A 380 8.42 -40.34 21.66
CA ALA A 380 9.69 -40.74 21.04
C ALA A 380 10.76 -41.12 22.08
N GLU A 381 10.77 -40.46 23.23
CA GLU A 381 11.69 -40.74 24.34
C GLU A 381 11.20 -41.90 25.23
N HIS A 382 9.88 -42.15 25.29
CA HIS A 382 9.23 -43.18 26.10
C HIS A 382 8.80 -44.43 25.29
N ASN A 383 9.58 -44.85 24.31
CA ASN A 383 9.37 -46.08 23.50
C ASN A 383 8.02 -46.17 22.75
N GLY A 384 7.39 -45.03 22.47
CA GLY A 384 6.07 -44.92 21.86
C GLY A 384 4.90 -44.83 22.85
N ASN A 385 5.16 -44.90 24.17
CA ASN A 385 4.11 -44.70 25.18
C ASN A 385 3.70 -43.23 25.22
N LEU A 386 2.39 -42.97 25.19
CA LEU A 386 1.82 -41.64 25.35
C LEU A 386 1.83 -41.20 26.83
N PRO A 387 1.76 -39.88 27.13
CA PRO A 387 1.73 -39.38 28.50
C PRO A 387 0.56 -39.95 29.30
N GLY A 388 0.81 -40.44 30.51
CA GLY A 388 -0.19 -41.13 31.33
C GLY A 388 -0.53 -42.56 30.86
N GLU A 389 0.15 -43.08 29.85
CA GLU A 389 0.04 -44.45 29.33
C GLU A 389 -1.43 -44.90 29.08
N THR A 390 -1.92 -45.84 29.88
CA THR A 390 -3.29 -46.39 29.78
C THR A 390 -4.40 -45.41 30.16
N SER A 391 -4.05 -44.24 30.69
CA SER A 391 -4.99 -43.15 31.00
C SER A 391 -5.11 -42.07 29.92
N PHE A 392 -4.32 -42.15 28.83
CA PHE A 392 -4.44 -41.19 27.73
C PHE A 392 -5.84 -41.30 27.06
N PRO A 393 -6.55 -40.19 26.82
CA PRO A 393 -7.93 -40.24 26.32
C PRO A 393 -8.07 -40.90 24.95
N ILE A 394 -9.00 -41.86 24.85
CA ILE A 394 -9.46 -42.49 23.57
C ILE A 394 -10.79 -41.90 23.07
N VAL A 395 -11.31 -40.89 23.78
CA VAL A 395 -12.47 -40.08 23.43
C VAL A 395 -12.13 -38.62 23.66
N GLU A 396 -12.75 -37.72 22.90
CA GLU A 396 -12.46 -36.29 22.94
C GLU A 396 -12.67 -35.72 24.35
N THR A 397 -11.57 -35.32 25.00
CA THR A 397 -11.54 -34.90 26.41
C THR A 397 -10.84 -33.56 26.51
N CYS A 398 -11.36 -32.62 27.32
CA CYS A 398 -10.72 -31.31 27.50
C CYS A 398 -9.34 -31.44 28.14
N ILE A 399 -8.44 -30.51 27.85
CA ILE A 399 -7.12 -30.40 28.47
C ILE A 399 -7.19 -29.35 29.58
N GLY A 400 -6.71 -29.68 30.78
CA GLY A 400 -6.68 -28.73 31.91
C GLY A 400 -6.57 -29.40 33.27
N SER A 401 -6.47 -28.57 34.32
CA SER A 401 -6.29 -29.02 35.70
C SER A 401 -7.60 -29.31 36.47
N SER A 402 -8.77 -29.13 35.85
CA SER A 402 -10.05 -29.54 36.44
C SER A 402 -10.23 -31.06 36.43
N SER A 403 -11.02 -31.58 37.37
CA SER A 403 -11.24 -33.04 37.54
C SER A 403 -11.99 -33.73 36.40
N GLU A 404 -12.52 -32.97 35.44
CA GLU A 404 -13.22 -33.48 34.25
C GLU A 404 -12.34 -33.42 32.99
N CYS A 405 -11.17 -32.76 33.07
CA CYS A 405 -10.20 -32.67 31.98
C CYS A 405 -9.00 -33.61 32.21
N PHE A 406 -8.28 -33.88 31.13
CA PHE A 406 -6.99 -34.55 31.18
C PHE A 406 -5.90 -33.53 31.53
N ASP A 407 -5.26 -33.72 32.69
CA ASP A 407 -4.12 -32.89 33.13
C ASP A 407 -2.85 -33.29 32.37
N LEU A 408 -2.81 -32.92 31.09
CA LEU A 408 -1.69 -33.17 30.20
C LEU A 408 -0.38 -32.60 30.75
N ALA A 409 -0.42 -31.48 31.47
CA ALA A 409 0.78 -30.81 31.98
C ALA A 409 1.59 -31.71 32.92
N ASN A 410 0.90 -32.52 33.73
CA ASN A 410 1.49 -33.42 34.72
C ASN A 410 1.38 -34.91 34.32
N ALA A 411 0.94 -35.22 33.09
CA ALA A 411 0.83 -36.58 32.60
C ALA A 411 2.22 -37.16 32.20
N GLY A 412 2.45 -38.43 32.53
CA GLY A 412 3.70 -39.15 32.21
C GLY A 412 4.51 -39.57 33.44
N GLU A 413 5.63 -40.27 33.22
CA GLU A 413 6.66 -40.45 34.25
C GLU A 413 7.50 -39.16 34.37
N ASP A 414 7.90 -38.59 33.23
CA ASP A 414 8.39 -37.22 33.10
C ASP A 414 7.21 -36.26 32.81
N THR A 415 7.15 -35.12 33.49
CA THR A 415 6.04 -34.16 33.29
C THR A 415 6.18 -33.41 31.97
N ILE A 416 5.09 -33.35 31.18
CA ILE A 416 5.05 -32.65 29.89
C ILE A 416 5.44 -31.17 30.03
N VAL A 417 4.94 -30.52 31.08
CA VAL A 417 5.39 -29.18 31.49
C VAL A 417 6.40 -29.32 32.64
N PRO A 418 7.55 -28.63 32.61
CA PRO A 418 8.06 -27.75 31.56
C PRO A 418 8.92 -28.48 30.50
N THR A 419 9.06 -29.80 30.57
CA THR A 419 10.11 -30.59 29.87
C THR A 419 9.97 -30.56 28.35
N TYR A 420 8.76 -30.77 27.84
CA TYR A 420 8.44 -30.88 26.41
C TYR A 420 7.71 -29.64 25.88
N ILE A 421 7.10 -28.86 26.77
CA ILE A 421 6.50 -27.56 26.47
C ILE A 421 6.54 -26.66 27.72
N ALA A 422 6.84 -25.37 27.54
CA ALA A 422 7.03 -24.45 28.68
C ALA A 422 5.76 -24.24 29.54
N GLN A 423 4.59 -24.29 28.89
CA GLN A 423 3.26 -24.33 29.50
C GLN A 423 2.27 -24.90 28.47
N ILE A 424 1.13 -25.47 28.90
CA ILE A 424 0.06 -25.81 27.95
C ILE A 424 -0.56 -24.50 27.44
N PRO A 425 -0.72 -24.31 26.12
CA PRO A 425 -1.43 -23.15 25.56
C PRO A 425 -2.90 -23.11 25.99
N ILE A 426 -3.50 -21.93 25.91
CA ILE A 426 -4.88 -21.66 26.35
C ILE A 426 -5.60 -20.96 25.20
N ASP A 427 -6.80 -21.42 24.84
CA ASP A 427 -7.62 -20.81 23.80
C ASP A 427 -7.89 -19.32 24.15
N PRO A 428 -7.68 -18.39 23.19
CA PRO A 428 -7.73 -16.95 23.46
C PRO A 428 -9.12 -16.39 23.80
N THR A 429 -10.18 -17.19 23.67
CA THR A 429 -11.58 -16.76 23.86
C THR A 429 -12.30 -17.47 25.01
N VAL A 430 -12.07 -18.78 25.19
CA VAL A 430 -12.82 -19.60 26.16
C VAL A 430 -11.92 -20.30 27.19
N GLY A 431 -10.60 -20.24 27.03
CA GLY A 431 -9.67 -21.01 27.83
C GLY A 431 -9.35 -20.40 29.20
N THR A 432 -9.18 -21.26 30.20
CA THR A 432 -8.63 -20.97 31.52
C THR A 432 -7.52 -21.99 31.87
N LYS A 433 -6.97 -21.95 33.09
CA LYS A 433 -5.98 -22.96 33.55
C LYS A 433 -6.63 -24.29 33.96
N GLU A 434 -7.91 -24.26 34.28
CA GLU A 434 -8.74 -25.37 34.73
C GLU A 434 -9.30 -26.15 33.53
N ASN A 435 -9.60 -25.45 32.44
CA ASN A 435 -9.93 -26.00 31.12
C ASN A 435 -9.36 -25.06 30.05
N THR A 436 -8.36 -25.50 29.31
CA THR A 436 -7.65 -24.67 28.32
C THR A 436 -8.47 -24.31 27.09
N GLY A 437 -9.68 -24.87 26.92
CA GLY A 437 -10.50 -24.73 25.71
C GLY A 437 -10.11 -25.71 24.60
N TYR A 438 -8.95 -26.36 24.68
CA TYR A 438 -8.51 -27.40 23.76
C TYR A 438 -8.92 -28.79 24.24
N MET A 439 -9.11 -29.71 23.29
CA MET A 439 -9.45 -31.11 23.54
C MET A 439 -8.41 -32.06 22.93
N ILE A 440 -8.28 -33.25 23.51
CA ILE A 440 -7.32 -34.28 23.11
C ILE A 440 -8.00 -35.65 23.05
N SER A 441 -7.56 -36.50 22.12
CA SER A 441 -7.93 -37.91 22.03
C SER A 441 -6.89 -38.70 21.22
N MET A 442 -7.10 -40.02 21.15
CA MET A 442 -6.35 -40.95 20.30
C MET A 442 -7.32 -41.60 19.30
N ASP A 443 -6.94 -41.66 18.02
CA ASP A 443 -7.77 -42.30 16.99
C ASP A 443 -7.62 -43.84 16.98
N GLU A 444 -8.41 -44.51 16.13
CA GLU A 444 -8.37 -45.97 15.96
C GLU A 444 -7.01 -46.51 15.42
N ASN A 445 -6.16 -45.63 14.89
CA ASN A 445 -4.81 -45.94 14.38
C ASN A 445 -3.71 -45.68 15.43
N GLY A 446 -4.06 -45.24 16.64
CA GLY A 446 -3.11 -44.86 17.69
C GLY A 446 -2.48 -43.47 17.51
N ARG A 447 -3.09 -42.62 16.69
CA ARG A 447 -2.63 -41.25 16.42
C ARG A 447 -3.22 -40.25 17.38
N VAL A 448 -2.46 -39.21 17.71
CA VAL A 448 -2.93 -38.16 18.62
C VAL A 448 -3.74 -37.15 17.82
N VAL A 449 -4.96 -36.88 18.28
CA VAL A 449 -5.90 -35.92 17.72
C VAL A 449 -6.13 -34.81 18.73
N ALA A 450 -5.69 -33.61 18.42
CA ALA A 450 -5.94 -32.41 19.21
C ALA A 450 -6.93 -31.49 18.48
N THR A 451 -7.93 -30.97 19.19
CA THR A 451 -9.06 -30.23 18.62
C THR A 451 -9.27 -28.90 19.34
N ALA A 452 -9.56 -27.83 18.57
CA ALA A 452 -10.10 -26.58 19.08
C ALA A 452 -11.60 -26.50 18.71
N PRO A 453 -12.52 -26.82 19.64
CA PRO A 453 -13.97 -26.81 19.40
C PRO A 453 -14.56 -25.41 19.27
N SER A 454 -13.84 -24.40 19.76
CA SER A 454 -14.15 -22.96 19.75
C SER A 454 -13.67 -22.23 18.48
N SER A 455 -13.38 -22.95 17.39
CA SER A 455 -12.98 -22.32 16.13
C SER A 455 -14.07 -21.40 15.58
N GLU A 456 -13.68 -20.22 15.11
CA GLU A 456 -14.63 -19.21 14.63
C GLU A 456 -14.86 -19.31 13.11
N ALA A 457 -13.97 -19.97 12.36
CA ALA A 457 -14.18 -20.31 10.97
C ALA A 457 -15.43 -21.21 10.78
N VAL A 458 -16.23 -20.85 9.78
CA VAL A 458 -17.53 -21.44 9.49
C VAL A 458 -17.44 -22.96 9.23
N GLU A 459 -18.17 -23.72 10.05
CA GLU A 459 -18.55 -25.14 9.90
C GLU A 459 -17.61 -26.30 10.28
N SER A 460 -16.39 -26.11 10.84
CA SER A 460 -15.65 -27.26 11.44
C SER A 460 -14.60 -26.91 12.50
N PRO A 461 -14.49 -27.70 13.60
CA PRO A 461 -13.47 -27.51 14.62
C PRO A 461 -12.06 -27.75 14.06
N ILE A 462 -11.10 -26.90 14.42
CA ILE A 462 -9.72 -27.05 13.96
C ILE A 462 -9.14 -28.30 14.61
N THR A 463 -8.82 -29.29 13.80
CA THR A 463 -8.31 -30.59 14.24
C THR A 463 -6.90 -30.81 13.70
N VAL A 464 -5.96 -31.16 14.57
CA VAL A 464 -4.60 -31.58 14.22
C VAL A 464 -4.44 -33.05 14.60
N THR A 465 -4.26 -33.89 13.59
CA THR A 465 -3.85 -35.29 13.75
C THR A 465 -2.38 -35.45 13.38
N ARG A 466 -1.63 -36.21 14.17
CA ARG A 466 -0.29 -36.72 13.80
C ARG A 466 -0.22 -38.23 14.03
#